data_AF-A0A0M3J6Z6-F1
#
_entry.id   AF-A0A0M3J6Z6-F1
#
_cell.length_a   1.000
_cell.length_b   1.000
_cell.length_c   1.000
_cell.angle_alpha   90.00
_cell.angle_beta   90.00
_cell.angle_gamma   90.00
#
_symmetry.space_group_name_H-M   'P 1'
#
loop_
_entity.id
_entity.type
_entity.pdbx_description
1 polymer ?
#
loop_
_entity_poly.entity_id
_entity_poly.type
_entity_poly.pdbx_seq_one_letter_code
_entity_poly.pdbx_strand_id
1 'polypeptide(L)'
;LKEAWNACRGYLRSQNLKELNQAWDLYYIVFRKISNQLRQLTSLDLNYVSPKLMKAQNLELAVPGTYDPKGPLITIASVGSKLQVISSKQRPRKVTIKGSDGRDYAFLLKGHEDPRQDERVMQLFGLVNTLLLHESDTCRRNLTIQRYSIVTLSQNSGLIGWVPNCDTLHSLIRDYREKKNILLSMEHKLMQAFASDLDQLTLMQKVQVDA
;
A
#
# COMPACT_ATOMS: atom_id res chain seq x y z
N LEU A 1 -4.45 -8.50 27.86
CA LEU A 1 -5.30 -7.37 27.42
C LEU A 1 -6.51 -7.16 28.33
N LYS A 2 -7.34 -8.18 28.61
CA LYS A 2 -8.50 -8.04 29.53
C LYS A 2 -8.08 -7.57 30.95
N GLU A 3 -6.97 -8.10 31.46
CA GLU A 3 -6.39 -7.67 32.75
C GLU A 3 -5.92 -6.21 32.74
N ALA A 4 -5.18 -5.80 31.70
CA ALA A 4 -4.77 -4.40 31.54
C ALA A 4 -5.98 -3.45 31.46
N TRP A 5 -7.04 -3.87 30.76
CA TRP A 5 -8.28 -3.11 30.68
C TRP A 5 -9.00 -3.00 32.04
N ASN A 6 -9.04 -4.09 32.81
CA ASN A 6 -9.57 -4.08 34.17
C ASN A 6 -8.78 -3.14 35.09
N ALA A 7 -7.45 -3.13 34.98
CA ALA A 7 -6.57 -2.22 35.74
C ALA A 7 -6.81 -0.74 35.37
N CYS A 8 -7.00 -0.41 34.09
CA CYS A 8 -7.44 0.93 33.68
C CYS A 8 -8.81 1.30 34.26
N ARG A 9 -9.76 0.36 34.31
CA ARG A 9 -11.08 0.57 34.93
C ARG A 9 -11.00 0.75 36.45
N GLY A 10 -10.08 0.05 37.11
CA GLY A 10 -9.76 0.25 38.52
C GLY A 10 -9.30 1.68 38.76
N TYR A 11 -8.33 2.14 37.97
CA TYR A 11 -7.78 3.49 38.07
C TYR A 11 -8.85 4.57 37.92
N LEU A 12 -9.79 4.40 36.99
CA LEU A 12 -10.91 5.34 36.81
C LEU A 12 -11.79 5.49 38.06
N ARG A 13 -11.81 4.49 38.96
CA ARG A 13 -12.56 4.53 40.23
C ARG A 13 -11.69 4.95 41.41
N SER A 14 -10.46 4.47 41.46
CA SER A 14 -9.57 4.59 42.61
C SER A 14 -8.64 5.81 42.55
N GLN A 15 -8.39 6.35 41.35
CA GLN A 15 -7.34 7.33 41.05
C GLN A 15 -5.92 6.87 41.47
N ASN A 16 -5.73 5.56 41.68
CA ASN A 16 -4.46 5.00 42.13
C ASN A 16 -3.51 4.74 40.96
N LEU A 17 -2.44 5.52 40.86
CA LEU A 17 -1.41 5.40 39.81
C LEU A 17 -0.77 4.01 39.71
N LYS A 18 -0.76 3.21 40.77
CA LYS A 18 -0.23 1.83 40.73
C LYS A 18 -1.00 0.94 39.75
N GLU A 19 -2.32 1.11 39.68
CA GLU A 19 -3.17 0.34 38.76
C GLU A 19 -2.95 0.76 37.31
N LEU A 20 -2.66 2.04 37.07
CA LEU A 20 -2.32 2.54 35.75
C LEU A 20 -0.94 2.02 35.28
N ASN A 21 0.06 2.03 36.16
CA ASN A 21 1.39 1.48 35.85
C ASN A 21 1.31 -0.02 35.53
N GLN A 22 0.51 -0.77 36.29
CA GLN A 22 0.28 -2.20 36.01
C GLN A 22 -0.35 -2.41 34.62
N ALA A 23 -1.33 -1.59 34.23
CA ALA A 23 -1.91 -1.65 32.90
C ALA A 23 -0.87 -1.34 31.81
N TRP A 24 -0.04 -0.31 32.04
CA TRP A 24 1.01 0.10 31.10
C TRP A 24 2.04 -0.99 30.87
N ASP A 25 2.52 -1.64 31.93
CA ASP A 25 3.47 -2.75 31.82
C ASP A 25 2.91 -3.90 30.96
N LEU A 26 1.64 -4.26 31.20
CA LEU A 26 0.95 -5.29 30.42
C LEU A 26 0.77 -4.88 28.95
N TYR A 27 0.41 -3.63 28.68
CA TYR A 27 0.32 -3.13 27.30
C TYR A 27 1.68 -3.12 26.62
N TYR A 28 2.73 -2.70 27.32
CA TYR A 28 4.08 -2.64 26.76
C TYR A 28 4.62 -4.03 26.40
N ILE A 29 4.37 -5.04 27.23
CA ILE A 29 4.73 -6.44 26.93
C ILE A 29 4.01 -6.92 25.66
N VAL A 30 2.70 -6.67 25.55
CA VAL A 30 1.91 -7.06 24.37
C VAL A 30 2.37 -6.29 23.13
N PHE A 31 2.60 -4.99 23.24
CA PHE A 31 3.09 -4.14 22.16
C PHE A 31 4.43 -4.64 21.61
N ARG A 32 5.39 -4.99 22.48
CA ARG A 32 6.68 -5.56 22.04
C ARG A 32 6.50 -6.89 21.31
N LYS A 33 5.64 -7.78 21.82
CA LYS A 33 5.34 -9.07 21.16
C LYS A 33 4.72 -8.87 19.78
N ILE A 34 3.69 -8.02 19.67
CA ILE A 34 3.01 -7.71 18.40
C ILE A 34 3.99 -7.05 17.42
N SER A 35 4.79 -6.08 17.88
CA SER A 35 5.74 -5.37 17.01
C SER A 35 6.80 -6.30 16.42
N ASN A 36 7.29 -7.27 17.21
CA ASN A 36 8.21 -8.29 16.72
C ASN A 36 7.56 -9.22 15.70
N GLN A 37 6.35 -9.72 15.97
CA GLN A 37 5.61 -10.58 15.05
C GLN A 37 5.28 -9.88 13.73
N LEU A 38 4.81 -8.62 13.79
CA LEU A 38 4.47 -7.84 12.60
C LEU A 38 5.68 -7.65 11.68
N ARG A 39 6.89 -7.45 12.21
CA ARG A 39 8.10 -7.32 11.38
C ARG A 39 8.39 -8.55 10.52
N GLN A 40 8.09 -9.74 11.02
CA GLN A 40 8.36 -11.01 10.32
C GLN A 40 7.23 -11.43 9.38
N LEU A 41 6.07 -10.80 9.48
CA LEU A 41 4.88 -11.17 8.72
C LEU A 41 4.96 -10.64 7.28
N THR A 42 5.41 -11.51 6.37
CA THR A 42 5.58 -11.23 4.93
C THR A 42 4.46 -11.80 4.07
N SER A 43 3.67 -12.73 4.60
CA SER A 43 2.52 -13.34 3.92
C SER A 43 1.44 -13.68 4.93
N LEU A 44 0.18 -13.61 4.49
CA LEU A 44 -0.98 -14.09 5.23
C LEU A 44 -1.60 -15.26 4.49
N ASP A 45 -1.95 -16.33 5.21
CA ASP A 45 -2.72 -17.43 4.65
C ASP A 45 -4.21 -17.19 4.94
N LEU A 46 -4.99 -17.12 3.86
CA LEU A 46 -6.39 -16.77 3.85
C LEU A 46 -7.24 -17.76 4.64
N ASN A 47 -6.81 -19.03 4.77
CA ASN A 47 -7.49 -20.02 5.60
C ASN A 47 -7.55 -19.60 7.07
N TYR A 48 -6.52 -18.91 7.57
CA TYR A 48 -6.48 -18.47 8.97
C TYR A 48 -7.12 -17.11 9.18
N VAL A 49 -6.94 -16.17 8.23
CA VAL A 49 -7.45 -14.79 8.39
C VAL A 49 -8.88 -14.60 7.92
N SER A 50 -9.34 -15.33 6.89
CA SER A 50 -10.71 -15.27 6.38
C SER A 50 -11.15 -16.58 5.70
N PRO A 51 -11.54 -17.59 6.49
CA PRO A 51 -12.02 -18.87 5.96
C PRO A 51 -13.22 -18.72 5.02
N LYS A 52 -14.07 -17.70 5.25
CA LYS A 52 -15.24 -17.42 4.41
C LYS A 52 -14.83 -17.02 3.00
N LEU A 53 -13.82 -16.15 2.87
CA LEU A 53 -13.35 -15.70 1.56
C LEU A 53 -12.61 -16.81 0.82
N MET A 54 -11.88 -17.67 1.55
CA MET A 54 -11.24 -18.85 0.96
C MET A 54 -12.26 -19.86 0.42
N LYS A 55 -13.34 -20.14 1.17
CA LYS A 55 -14.40 -21.05 0.71
C LYS A 55 -15.27 -20.49 -0.42
N ALA A 56 -15.22 -19.18 -0.66
CA ALA A 56 -16.02 -18.55 -1.70
C ALA A 56 -15.46 -18.92 -3.09
N GLN A 57 -16.27 -19.63 -3.88
CA GLN A 57 -15.93 -20.06 -5.22
C GLN A 57 -17.09 -19.74 -6.17
N ASN A 58 -16.76 -19.42 -7.42
CA ASN A 58 -17.71 -19.18 -8.51
C ASN A 58 -18.82 -18.21 -8.10
N LEU A 59 -18.44 -17.03 -7.58
CA LEU A 59 -19.40 -16.00 -7.23
C LEU A 59 -19.97 -15.36 -8.50
N GLU A 60 -21.22 -14.93 -8.47
CA GLU A 60 -21.83 -14.15 -9.56
C GLU A 60 -21.29 -12.72 -9.64
N LEU A 61 -20.53 -12.28 -8.63
CA LEU A 61 -19.95 -10.96 -8.56
C LEU A 61 -18.79 -10.82 -9.56
N ALA A 62 -18.75 -9.68 -10.27
CA ALA A 62 -17.66 -9.33 -11.16
C ALA A 62 -16.32 -9.20 -10.43
N VAL A 63 -15.21 -9.51 -11.11
CA VAL A 63 -13.88 -9.15 -10.63
C VAL A 63 -13.81 -7.61 -10.54
N PRO A 64 -13.40 -7.03 -9.40
CA PRO A 64 -13.39 -5.58 -9.20
C PRO A 64 -12.63 -4.84 -10.31
N GLY A 65 -13.24 -3.80 -10.88
CA GLY A 65 -12.61 -2.97 -11.92
C GLY A 65 -12.60 -3.57 -13.34
N THR A 66 -13.23 -4.74 -13.56
CA THR A 66 -13.30 -5.40 -14.89
C THR A 66 -14.63 -5.22 -15.61
N TYR A 67 -15.64 -4.65 -14.95
CA TYR A 67 -16.97 -4.49 -15.54
C TYR A 67 -16.96 -3.53 -16.74
N ASP A 68 -17.40 -4.04 -17.89
CA ASP A 68 -17.63 -3.28 -19.11
C ASP A 68 -19.06 -3.56 -19.61
N PRO A 69 -19.93 -2.55 -19.77
CA PRO A 69 -21.29 -2.74 -20.29
C PRO A 69 -21.36 -3.39 -21.68
N LYS A 70 -20.30 -3.30 -22.48
CA LYS A 70 -20.24 -3.85 -23.85
C LYS A 70 -19.55 -5.23 -23.90
N GLY A 71 -18.92 -5.65 -22.81
CA GLY A 71 -18.11 -6.86 -22.75
C GLY A 71 -18.79 -7.99 -21.98
N PRO A 72 -18.25 -9.23 -22.08
CA PRO A 72 -18.69 -10.33 -21.23
C PRO A 72 -18.33 -10.07 -19.77
N LEU A 73 -19.22 -10.44 -18.85
CA LEU A 73 -19.00 -10.31 -17.41
C LEU A 73 -17.95 -11.32 -16.92
N ILE A 74 -16.84 -10.82 -16.37
CA ILE A 74 -15.81 -11.65 -15.76
C ILE A 74 -16.10 -11.73 -14.26
N THR A 75 -16.52 -12.90 -13.79
CA THR A 75 -16.93 -13.13 -12.41
C THR A 75 -15.79 -13.69 -11.56
N ILE A 76 -15.91 -13.64 -10.24
CA ILE A 76 -14.88 -14.16 -9.32
C ILE A 76 -14.98 -15.68 -9.22
N ALA A 77 -14.02 -16.39 -9.80
CA ALA A 77 -13.92 -17.84 -9.67
C ALA A 77 -13.40 -18.24 -8.28
N SER A 78 -12.35 -17.58 -7.78
CA SER A 78 -11.79 -17.82 -6.44
C SER A 78 -10.81 -16.72 -6.02
N VAL A 79 -10.53 -16.59 -4.72
CA VAL A 79 -9.46 -15.73 -4.19
C VAL A 79 -8.24 -16.58 -3.83
N GLY A 80 -7.04 -16.07 -4.12
CA GLY A 80 -5.78 -16.73 -3.81
C GLY A 80 -5.61 -17.02 -2.31
N SER A 81 -5.09 -18.21 -1.99
CA SER A 81 -4.95 -18.68 -0.61
C SER A 81 -3.87 -17.94 0.19
N LYS A 82 -2.91 -17.29 -0.47
CA LYS A 82 -1.84 -16.52 0.17
C LYS A 82 -1.88 -15.07 -0.28
N LEU A 83 -1.83 -14.16 0.67
CA LEU A 83 -1.74 -12.72 0.44
C LEU A 83 -0.33 -12.25 0.80
N GLN A 84 0.42 -11.77 -0.18
CA GLN A 84 1.75 -11.22 0.07
C GLN A 84 1.61 -9.85 0.77
N VAL A 85 2.34 -9.64 1.84
CA VAL A 85 2.38 -8.37 2.56
C VAL A 85 3.54 -7.54 2.04
N ILE A 86 3.25 -6.34 1.55
CA ILE A 86 4.28 -5.42 1.05
C ILE A 86 4.95 -4.75 2.24
N SER A 87 6.28 -4.80 2.29
CA SER A 87 7.09 -4.20 3.36
C SER A 87 7.12 -2.68 3.23
N SER A 88 6.09 -2.00 3.72
CA SER A 88 6.00 -0.54 3.81
C SER A 88 5.37 -0.12 5.14
N LYS A 89 5.27 1.20 5.41
CA LYS A 89 4.64 1.73 6.63
C LYS A 89 3.20 1.20 6.81
N GLN A 90 2.41 1.18 5.72
CA GLN A 90 1.01 0.78 5.75
C GLN A 90 0.79 -0.73 5.55
N ARG A 91 1.83 -1.45 5.15
CA ARG A 91 1.80 -2.91 4.94
C ARG A 91 0.61 -3.40 4.10
N PRO A 92 0.37 -2.83 2.90
CA PRO A 92 -0.74 -3.27 2.06
C PRO A 92 -0.55 -4.72 1.60
N ARG A 93 -1.65 -5.38 1.23
CA ARG A 93 -1.65 -6.81 0.89
C ARG A 93 -1.85 -6.94 -0.60
N LYS A 94 -0.97 -7.68 -1.28
CA LYS A 94 -1.20 -8.11 -2.66
C LYS A 94 -2.13 -9.31 -2.64
N VAL A 95 -3.33 -9.11 -3.17
CA VAL A 95 -4.39 -10.11 -3.30
C VAL A 95 -4.48 -10.49 -4.76
N THR A 96 -4.52 -11.79 -5.05
CA THR A 96 -4.78 -12.29 -6.41
C THR A 96 -6.17 -12.90 -6.44
N ILE A 97 -6.98 -12.52 -7.42
CA ILE A 97 -8.33 -13.02 -7.65
C ILE A 97 -8.32 -13.72 -9.01
N LYS A 98 -8.80 -14.96 -9.05
CA LYS A 98 -8.96 -15.70 -10.31
C LYS A 98 -10.33 -15.38 -10.90
N GLY A 99 -10.36 -14.95 -12.15
CA GLY A 99 -11.58 -14.69 -12.91
C GLY A 99 -12.18 -15.97 -13.49
N SER A 100 -13.47 -15.91 -13.85
CA SER A 100 -14.17 -16.97 -14.57
C SER A 100 -13.62 -17.20 -15.99
N ASP A 101 -12.85 -16.26 -16.51
CA ASP A 101 -12.08 -16.36 -17.75
C ASP A 101 -10.75 -17.12 -17.58
N GLY A 102 -10.45 -17.57 -16.35
CA GLY A 102 -9.25 -18.32 -16.01
C GLY A 102 -8.02 -17.45 -15.73
N ARG A 103 -8.12 -16.12 -15.84
CA ARG A 103 -6.99 -15.21 -15.63
C ARG A 103 -6.85 -14.79 -14.18
N ASP A 104 -5.64 -14.43 -13.79
CA ASP A 104 -5.31 -13.90 -12.47
C ASP A 104 -5.30 -12.37 -12.48
N TYR A 105 -6.07 -11.78 -11.57
CA TYR A 105 -6.18 -10.35 -11.36
C TYR A 105 -5.56 -10.00 -10.02
N ALA A 106 -4.43 -9.31 -10.05
CA ALA A 106 -3.76 -8.85 -8.85
C ALA A 106 -4.26 -7.47 -8.42
N PHE A 107 -4.42 -7.30 -7.11
CA PHE A 107 -4.83 -6.06 -6.46
C PHE A 107 -3.94 -5.78 -5.26
N LEU A 108 -3.72 -4.51 -4.99
CA LEU A 108 -3.17 -4.00 -3.74
C LEU A 108 -4.33 -3.61 -2.81
N LEU A 109 -4.57 -4.41 -1.80
CA LEU A 109 -5.49 -4.13 -0.71
C LEU A 109 -4.82 -3.17 0.28
N LYS A 110 -5.28 -1.92 0.28
CA LYS A 110 -4.90 -0.90 1.25
C LYS A 110 -5.89 -0.86 2.40
N GLY A 111 -5.37 -0.71 3.61
CA GLY A 111 -6.14 -0.45 4.82
C GLY A 111 -5.60 0.80 5.51
N HIS A 112 -6.45 1.46 6.28
CA HIS A 112 -6.19 2.74 6.95
C HIS A 112 -5.91 3.91 6.00
N GLU A 113 -6.35 3.82 4.75
CA GLU A 113 -6.26 4.90 3.75
C GLU A 113 -7.60 5.01 3.00
N ASP A 114 -8.06 6.24 2.78
CA ASP A 114 -9.25 6.52 1.98
C ASP A 114 -8.87 6.59 0.49
N PRO A 115 -9.29 5.63 -0.35
CA PRO A 115 -8.90 5.57 -1.75
C PRO A 115 -9.69 6.53 -2.66
N ARG A 116 -10.69 7.24 -2.13
CA ARG A 116 -11.61 8.05 -2.94
C ARG A 116 -10.91 9.18 -3.69
N GLN A 117 -9.88 9.79 -3.10
CA GLN A 117 -9.12 10.83 -3.80
C GLN A 117 -8.42 10.26 -5.04
N ASP A 118 -7.72 9.13 -4.89
CA ASP A 118 -7.06 8.45 -6.00
C ASP A 118 -8.08 8.00 -7.07
N GLU A 119 -9.26 7.52 -6.66
CA GLU A 119 -10.35 7.14 -7.56
C GLU A 119 -10.77 8.31 -8.48
N ARG A 120 -10.94 9.50 -7.91
CA ARG A 120 -11.29 10.71 -8.69
C ARG A 120 -10.17 11.17 -9.62
N VAL A 121 -8.92 11.02 -9.20
CA VAL A 121 -7.77 11.30 -10.07
C VAL A 121 -7.74 10.33 -11.26
N MET A 122 -8.02 9.04 -11.06
CA MET A 122 -8.10 8.07 -12.17
C MET A 122 -9.27 8.35 -13.13
N GLN A 123 -10.38 8.91 -12.64
CA GLN A 123 -11.48 9.39 -13.49
C GLN A 123 -11.06 10.59 -14.33
N LEU A 124 -10.39 11.58 -13.70
CA LEU A 124 -9.85 12.74 -14.40
C LEU A 124 -8.86 12.32 -15.49
N PHE A 125 -7.94 11.39 -15.21
CA PHE A 125 -7.04 10.85 -16.23
C PHE A 125 -7.78 10.15 -17.36
N GLY A 126 -8.96 9.57 -17.10
CA GLY A 126 -9.83 9.03 -18.15
C GLY A 126 -10.33 10.12 -19.09
N LEU A 127 -10.75 11.26 -18.54
CA LEU A 127 -11.14 12.44 -19.31
C LEU A 127 -9.95 13.00 -20.11
N VAL A 128 -8.78 13.15 -19.48
CA VAL A 128 -7.56 13.64 -20.15
C VAL A 128 -7.19 12.74 -21.33
N ASN A 129 -7.21 11.41 -21.15
CA ASN A 129 -6.95 10.49 -22.25
C ASN A 129 -7.96 10.62 -23.40
N THR A 130 -9.23 10.91 -23.08
CA THR A 130 -10.26 11.15 -24.11
C THR A 130 -9.93 12.40 -24.94
N LEU A 131 -9.49 13.47 -24.29
CA LEU A 131 -9.08 14.71 -24.97
C LEU A 131 -7.81 14.49 -25.82
N LEU A 132 -6.81 13.78 -25.28
CA LEU A 132 -5.57 13.46 -26.00
C LEU A 132 -5.80 12.56 -27.22
N LEU A 133 -6.82 11.70 -27.19
CA LEU A 133 -7.19 10.86 -28.34
C LEU A 133 -8.00 11.61 -29.39
N HIS A 134 -8.71 12.67 -29.00
CA HIS A 134 -9.50 13.49 -29.94
C HIS A 134 -8.61 14.39 -30.80
N GLU A 135 -7.51 14.90 -30.25
CA GLU A 135 -6.57 15.77 -30.97
C GLU A 135 -5.62 14.95 -31.85
N SER A 136 -5.53 15.27 -33.14
CA SER A 136 -4.83 14.42 -34.12
C SER A 136 -3.34 14.29 -33.85
N ASP A 137 -2.69 15.36 -33.40
CA ASP A 137 -1.24 15.35 -33.15
C ASP A 137 -0.87 14.49 -31.93
N THR A 138 -1.65 14.57 -30.86
CA THR A 138 -1.42 13.79 -29.65
C THR A 138 -1.84 12.33 -29.82
N CYS A 139 -2.91 12.08 -30.57
CA CYS A 139 -3.33 10.73 -30.95
C CYS A 139 -2.26 10.02 -31.78
N ARG A 140 -1.69 10.69 -32.80
CA ARG A 140 -0.60 10.14 -33.62
C ARG A 140 0.66 9.78 -32.82
N ARG A 141 0.89 10.47 -31.70
CA ARG A 141 2.01 10.22 -30.77
C ARG A 141 1.68 9.20 -29.67
N ASN A 142 0.46 8.67 -29.65
CA ASN A 142 -0.04 7.75 -28.62
C ASN A 142 0.15 8.30 -27.19
N LEU A 143 -0.12 9.58 -26.99
CA LEU A 143 -0.04 10.18 -25.66
C LEU A 143 -1.22 9.73 -24.81
N THR A 144 -0.94 8.87 -23.84
CA THR A 144 -1.95 8.39 -22.88
C THR A 144 -1.34 8.26 -21.50
N ILE A 145 -2.11 8.61 -20.49
CA ILE A 145 -1.78 8.37 -19.08
C ILE A 145 -2.20 6.93 -18.74
N GLN A 146 -1.25 6.13 -18.27
CA GLN A 146 -1.54 4.78 -17.77
C GLN A 146 -2.42 4.88 -16.52
N ARG A 147 -3.60 4.27 -16.56
CA ARG A 147 -4.54 4.21 -15.44
C ARG A 147 -4.59 2.81 -14.84
N TYR A 148 -5.08 2.74 -13.62
CA TYR A 148 -5.37 1.48 -12.92
C TYR A 148 -6.71 1.58 -12.19
N SER A 149 -7.34 0.43 -11.96
CA SER A 149 -8.65 0.37 -11.29
C SER A 149 -8.52 0.71 -9.81
N ILE A 150 -9.48 1.44 -9.27
CA ILE A 150 -9.59 1.70 -7.83
C ILE A 150 -11.01 1.37 -7.41
N VAL A 151 -11.15 0.54 -6.38
CA VAL A 151 -12.44 0.14 -5.83
C VAL A 151 -12.44 0.41 -4.33
N THR A 152 -13.24 1.39 -3.94
CA THR A 152 -13.45 1.77 -2.54
C THR A 152 -14.28 0.69 -1.83
N LEU A 153 -13.73 0.11 -0.76
CA LEU A 153 -14.43 -0.91 0.05
C LEU A 153 -15.06 -0.30 1.31
N SER A 154 -14.42 0.71 1.89
CA SER A 154 -14.92 1.47 3.04
C SER A 154 -14.32 2.88 3.03
N GLN A 155 -14.62 3.69 4.05
CA GLN A 155 -13.97 5.00 4.25
C GLN A 155 -12.46 4.92 4.52
N ASN A 156 -11.93 3.74 4.83
CA ASN A 156 -10.52 3.55 5.20
C ASN A 156 -9.88 2.32 4.54
N SER A 157 -10.51 1.73 3.52
CA SER A 157 -9.95 0.62 2.79
C SER A 157 -10.40 0.57 1.34
N GLY A 158 -9.54 0.00 0.50
CA GLY A 158 -9.82 -0.12 -0.93
C GLY A 158 -8.88 -1.11 -1.63
N LEU A 159 -9.29 -1.50 -2.82
CA LEU A 159 -8.51 -2.28 -3.76
C LEU A 159 -7.97 -1.36 -4.85
N ILE A 160 -6.67 -1.45 -5.11
CA ILE A 160 -6.03 -0.79 -6.24
C ILE A 160 -5.55 -1.88 -7.20
N GLY A 161 -5.86 -1.76 -8.48
CA GLY A 161 -5.41 -2.71 -9.50
C GLY A 161 -3.89 -2.75 -9.55
N TRP A 162 -3.32 -3.94 -9.50
CA TRP A 162 -1.87 -4.11 -9.61
C TRP A 162 -1.43 -3.85 -11.05
N VAL A 163 -0.47 -2.95 -11.24
CA VAL A 163 0.12 -2.70 -12.55
C VAL A 163 1.25 -3.70 -12.77
N PRO A 164 1.15 -4.64 -13.73
CA PRO A 164 2.20 -5.60 -14.01
C PRO A 164 3.40 -4.93 -14.68
N ASN A 165 4.57 -5.57 -14.58
CA ASN A 165 5.80 -5.15 -15.27
C ASN A 165 6.22 -3.70 -14.99
N CYS A 166 6.02 -3.26 -13.75
CA CYS A 166 6.43 -1.93 -13.31
C CYS A 166 7.26 -2.04 -12.04
N ASP A 167 8.31 -1.22 -11.98
CA ASP A 167 9.14 -0.99 -10.81
C ASP A 167 9.13 0.49 -10.45
N THR A 168 9.37 0.78 -9.19
CA THR A 168 9.57 2.18 -8.78
C THR A 168 10.93 2.66 -9.26
N LEU A 169 11.05 3.95 -9.58
CA LEU A 169 12.34 4.56 -9.93
C LEU A 169 13.40 4.30 -8.86
N HIS A 170 13.02 4.34 -7.58
CA HIS A 170 13.90 4.03 -6.46
C HIS A 170 14.45 2.59 -6.54
N SER A 171 13.60 1.60 -6.82
CA SER A 171 14.02 0.20 -6.97
C SER A 171 15.01 0.04 -8.12
N LEU A 172 14.72 0.63 -9.29
CA LEU A 172 15.61 0.57 -10.45
C LEU A 172 16.99 1.18 -10.15
N ILE A 173 17.02 2.35 -9.50
CA ILE A 173 18.27 3.03 -9.13
C ILE A 173 19.05 2.19 -8.12
N ARG A 174 18.38 1.66 -7.09
CA ARG A 174 19.02 0.83 -6.06
C ARG A 174 19.66 -0.40 -6.68
N ASP A 175 18.92 -1.14 -7.48
CA ASP A 175 19.38 -2.40 -8.06
C ASP A 175 20.54 -2.15 -9.06
N TYR A 176 20.47 -1.06 -9.84
CA TYR A 176 21.57 -0.63 -10.71
C TYR A 176 22.84 -0.28 -9.91
N ARG A 177 22.71 0.52 -8.85
CA ARG A 177 23.84 0.97 -8.03
C ARG A 177 24.48 -0.18 -7.28
N GLU A 178 23.69 -1.08 -6.71
CA GLU A 178 24.18 -2.30 -6.06
C GLU A 178 25.02 -3.14 -7.03
N LYS A 179 24.53 -3.36 -8.26
CA LYS A 179 25.26 -4.08 -9.31
C LYS A 179 26.59 -3.42 -9.69
N LYS A 180 26.66 -2.09 -9.61
CA LYS A 180 27.87 -1.30 -9.90
C LYS A 180 28.74 -1.05 -8.67
N ASN A 181 28.38 -1.60 -7.49
CA ASN A 181 29.01 -1.32 -6.21
C ASN A 181 29.05 0.18 -5.86
N ILE A 182 28.05 0.94 -6.31
CA ILE A 182 27.86 2.34 -5.97
C ILE A 182 26.97 2.41 -4.74
N LEU A 183 27.34 3.23 -3.75
CA LEU A 183 26.52 3.44 -2.58
C LEU A 183 25.21 4.17 -2.94
N LEU A 184 24.07 3.67 -2.43
CA LEU A 184 22.76 4.28 -2.70
C LEU A 184 22.66 5.73 -2.20
N SER A 185 23.28 6.02 -1.05
CA SER A 185 23.29 7.34 -0.42
C SER A 185 24.54 8.16 -0.74
N MET A 186 25.22 7.88 -1.86
CA MET A 186 26.47 8.56 -2.23
C MET A 186 26.32 10.08 -2.24
N GLU A 187 25.27 10.61 -2.88
CA GLU A 187 25.02 12.04 -2.96
C GLU A 187 24.83 12.64 -1.56
N HIS A 188 24.00 12.01 -0.73
CA HIS A 188 23.79 12.47 0.64
C HIS A 188 25.07 12.47 1.48
N LYS A 189 25.95 11.48 1.30
CA LYS A 189 27.26 11.48 1.97
C LYS A 189 28.19 12.59 1.49
N LEU A 190 28.19 12.89 0.19
CA LEU A 190 28.95 14.01 -0.35
C LEU A 190 28.44 15.33 0.24
N MET A 191 27.13 15.53 0.28
CA MET A 191 26.52 16.72 0.90
C MET A 191 26.89 16.86 2.39
N GLN A 192 26.85 15.76 3.15
CA GLN A 192 27.26 15.74 4.57
C GLN A 192 28.76 16.03 4.78
N ALA A 193 29.61 15.79 3.77
CA ALA A 193 31.02 16.17 3.84
C ALA A 193 31.22 17.69 3.69
N PHE A 194 30.29 18.39 3.01
CA PHE A 194 30.32 19.85 2.87
C PHE A 194 29.67 20.57 4.06
N ALA A 195 28.62 20.00 4.66
CA ALA A 195 27.94 20.58 5.82
C ALA A 195 27.43 19.51 6.80
N SER A 196 27.65 19.75 8.09
CA SER A 196 27.24 18.83 9.17
C SER A 196 25.73 18.74 9.37
N ASP A 197 25.00 19.83 9.10
CA ASP A 197 23.53 19.87 9.17
C ASP A 197 22.97 20.55 7.91
N LEU A 198 22.53 19.72 6.95
CA LEU A 198 21.94 20.18 5.70
C LEU A 198 20.60 20.87 5.91
N ASP A 199 19.86 20.53 6.96
CA ASP A 199 18.51 21.06 7.18
C ASP A 199 18.55 22.54 7.61
N GLN A 200 19.59 22.92 8.35
CA GLN A 200 19.81 24.29 8.84
C GLN A 200 20.45 25.26 7.83
N LEU A 201 20.84 24.78 6.65
CA LEU A 201 21.43 25.63 5.61
C LEU A 201 20.41 26.63 5.05
N THR A 202 20.88 27.85 4.77
CA THR A 202 20.12 28.83 4.00
C THR A 202 19.91 28.34 2.55
N LEU A 203 18.95 28.92 1.84
CA LEU A 203 18.66 28.53 0.44
C LEU A 203 19.92 28.60 -0.44
N MET A 204 20.71 29.68 -0.35
CA MET A 204 21.93 29.84 -1.15
C MET A 204 22.99 28.79 -0.81
N GLN A 205 23.11 28.41 0.46
CA GLN A 205 24.03 27.36 0.89
C GLN A 205 23.59 25.98 0.39
N LYS A 206 22.28 25.68 0.37
CA LYS A 206 21.76 24.43 -0.21
C LYS A 206 22.08 24.32 -1.69
N VAL A 207 21.84 25.40 -2.45
CA VAL A 207 22.19 25.45 -3.88
C VAL A 207 23.69 25.22 -4.12
N GLN A 208 24.54 25.76 -3.25
CA GLN A 208 25.99 25.58 -3.37
C GLN A 208 26.44 24.15 -3.02
N VAL A 209 25.72 23.45 -2.14
CA VAL A 209 26.00 22.05 -1.78
C VAL A 209 25.46 21.07 -2.84
N ASP A 210 24.45 21.46 -3.60
CA ASP A 210 23.86 20.69 -4.70
C ASP A 210 24.61 20.82 -6.05
N ALA A 211 25.53 21.78 -6.17
CA ALA A 211 26.28 22.11 -7.39
C ALA A 211 27.65 21.41 -7.47
#